data_AF-A0A2T5K179-F1
#
_entry.id   AF-A0A2T5K179-F1
#
_cell.length_a   1.000
_cell.length_b   1.000
_cell.length_c   1.000
_cell.angle_alpha   90.00
_cell.angle_beta   90.00
_cell.angle_gamma   90.00
#
_symmetry.space_group_name_H-M   'P 1'
#
loop_
_entity.id
_entity.type
_entity.pdbx_description
1 polymer ?
#
loop_
_entity_poly.entity_id
_entity_poly.type
_entity_poly.pdbx_seq_one_letter_code
_entity_poly.pdbx_strand_id
1 'polypeptide(L)'
;MHPLKFVQKMMLALILAGAVVTPGFAEADEPAAGSPAASPSLPPVQSQGQTEFMTGGIGLDESEAIKKEGSSWPLMLEFAQADTPRPEYISDAKVTIKDKSGNVMLEANAEGPYMLIRLAPGRYSLYATHESVTLHRELKLVKGQNRKITLLWPPSGNKTTQ
;
A
#
# COMPACT_ATOMS: atom_id res chain seq x y z
N MET A 1 12.26 -3.61 -29.78
CA MET A 1 12.21 -2.33 -29.04
C MET A 1 10.79 -1.78 -29.16
N HIS A 2 9.97 -2.00 -28.14
CA HIS A 2 8.60 -1.50 -28.11
C HIS A 2 8.60 -0.17 -27.34
N PRO A 3 8.25 0.98 -27.96
CA PRO A 3 8.24 2.25 -27.25
C PRO A 3 6.96 2.42 -26.41
N LEU A 4 7.18 2.88 -25.17
CA LEU A 4 6.19 3.46 -24.26
C LEU A 4 5.28 4.45 -24.99
N LYS A 5 3.97 4.33 -24.77
CA LYS A 5 3.00 5.39 -25.04
C LYS A 5 2.18 5.60 -23.78
N PHE A 6 2.58 6.57 -22.96
CA PHE A 6 1.70 7.15 -21.94
C PHE A 6 1.56 8.63 -22.25
N VAL A 7 0.58 8.95 -23.08
CA VAL A 7 0.05 10.30 -23.27
C VAL A 7 -1.41 10.21 -22.89
N GLN A 8 -1.78 10.79 -21.76
CA GLN A 8 -3.12 11.31 -21.56
C GLN A 8 -2.98 12.70 -20.94
N LYS A 9 -2.86 13.67 -21.85
CA LYS A 9 -2.96 15.09 -21.58
C LYS A 9 -4.42 15.44 -21.26
N MET A 10 -4.59 16.15 -20.16
CA MET A 10 -5.47 17.31 -19.94
C MET A 10 -6.75 17.44 -20.79
N MET A 11 -7.87 17.48 -20.07
CA MET A 11 -9.22 17.90 -20.50
C MET A 11 -9.24 19.07 -21.48
N LEU A 12 -10.18 19.02 -22.43
CA LEU A 12 -10.96 20.19 -22.85
C LEU A 12 -12.38 19.74 -23.22
N ALA A 13 -13.37 20.19 -22.44
CA ALA A 13 -14.78 20.04 -22.74
C ALA A 13 -15.22 21.12 -23.74
N LEU A 14 -15.96 20.74 -24.79
CA LEU A 14 -16.63 21.70 -25.67
C LEU A 14 -18.11 21.78 -25.28
N ILE A 15 -18.54 23.01 -25.03
CA ILE A 15 -19.85 23.43 -24.53
C ILE A 15 -20.83 23.53 -25.69
N LEU A 16 -22.02 22.96 -25.54
CA LEU A 16 -23.21 23.26 -26.36
C LEU A 16 -24.10 24.27 -25.63
N ALA A 17 -24.67 25.18 -26.42
CA ALA A 17 -25.36 26.40 -26.04
C ALA A 17 -26.61 26.23 -25.17
N GLY A 18 -26.90 27.26 -24.38
CA GLY A 18 -28.21 27.47 -23.76
C GLY A 18 -28.20 28.64 -22.79
N ALA A 19 -28.55 29.83 -23.27
CA ALA A 19 -28.81 30.99 -22.43
C ALA A 19 -30.22 30.88 -21.82
N VAL A 20 -30.31 30.93 -20.49
CA VAL A 20 -31.55 31.28 -19.77
C VAL A 20 -31.19 32.39 -18.78
N VAL A 21 -31.91 33.50 -18.92
CA VAL A 21 -31.90 34.63 -18.00
C VAL A 21 -33.03 34.42 -16.99
N THR A 22 -32.72 34.45 -15.69
CA THR A 22 -33.70 34.71 -14.61
C THR A 22 -33.02 35.45 -13.46
N PRO A 23 -33.63 36.52 -12.92
CA PRO A 23 -33.09 37.32 -11.83
C PRO A 23 -33.52 36.73 -10.46
N GLY A 24 -32.67 36.89 -9.44
CA GLY A 24 -33.05 36.58 -8.06
C GLY A 24 -31.83 36.28 -7.20
N PHE A 25 -31.35 37.28 -6.48
CA PHE A 25 -30.45 37.06 -5.35
C PHE A 25 -31.22 36.32 -4.26
N ALA A 26 -31.15 35.00 -4.28
CA ALA A 26 -31.34 34.17 -3.11
C ALA A 26 -29.96 33.64 -2.75
N GLU A 27 -29.46 34.11 -1.61
CA GLU A 27 -28.24 33.67 -0.94
C GLU A 27 -28.41 32.18 -0.59
N ALA A 28 -28.10 31.32 -1.56
CA ALA A 28 -27.98 29.89 -1.33
C ALA A 28 -26.59 29.68 -0.74
N ASP A 29 -26.57 29.53 0.57
CA ASP A 29 -25.57 28.81 1.35
C ASP A 29 -24.91 27.72 0.48
N GLU A 30 -23.75 28.03 -0.10
CA GLU A 30 -22.90 27.03 -0.70
C GLU A 30 -22.27 26.30 0.48
N PRO A 31 -22.60 25.03 0.75
CA PRO A 31 -21.78 24.25 1.66
C PRO A 31 -20.43 24.17 0.97
N ALA A 32 -19.49 24.98 1.46
CA ALA A 32 -18.08 24.80 1.21
C ALA A 32 -17.83 23.31 1.39
N ALA A 33 -17.58 22.62 0.28
CA ALA A 33 -17.16 21.23 0.28
C ALA A 33 -15.85 21.24 1.05
N GLY A 34 -15.96 21.03 2.37
CA GLY A 34 -14.84 20.83 3.23
C GLY A 34 -14.01 19.76 2.56
N SER A 35 -12.74 20.06 2.31
CA SER A 35 -11.76 19.00 2.09
C SER A 35 -12.07 17.94 3.15
N PRO A 36 -12.31 16.67 2.79
CA PRO A 36 -12.48 15.65 3.80
C PRO A 36 -11.22 15.74 4.64
N ALA A 37 -11.36 16.24 5.87
CA ALA A 37 -10.35 16.11 6.88
C ALA A 37 -10.05 14.61 6.87
N ALA A 38 -8.85 14.24 6.40
CA ALA A 38 -8.44 12.86 6.38
C ALA A 38 -8.56 12.42 7.84
N SER A 39 -9.62 11.67 8.11
CA SER A 39 -9.69 10.86 9.31
C SER A 39 -8.42 10.00 9.31
N PRO A 40 -7.95 9.49 10.45
CA PRO A 40 -6.93 8.45 10.46
C PRO A 40 -7.52 7.15 9.88
N SER A 41 -7.90 7.21 8.62
CA SER A 41 -8.60 6.21 7.86
C SER A 41 -7.58 5.27 7.31
N LEU A 42 -7.84 3.97 7.48
CA LEU A 42 -7.10 2.93 6.81
C LEU A 42 -6.97 3.23 5.31
N PRO A 43 -5.81 2.95 4.69
CA PRO A 43 -5.68 2.99 3.24
C PRO A 43 -6.74 2.12 2.56
N PRO A 44 -7.08 2.39 1.28
CA PRO A 44 -8.02 1.56 0.56
C PRO A 44 -7.50 0.12 0.42
N VAL A 45 -8.42 -0.86 0.55
CA VAL A 45 -8.12 -2.25 0.21
C VAL A 45 -8.01 -2.37 -1.30
N GLN A 46 -6.94 -2.99 -1.75
CA GLN A 46 -6.62 -3.31 -3.13
C GLN A 46 -6.78 -4.83 -3.36
N SER A 47 -7.00 -5.23 -4.61
CA SER A 47 -7.18 -6.63 -4.97
C SER A 47 -6.35 -7.03 -6.18
N GLN A 48 -5.69 -8.18 -6.10
CA GLN A 48 -5.03 -8.85 -7.22
C GLN A 48 -5.52 -10.29 -7.31
N GLY A 49 -6.34 -10.57 -8.32
CA GLY A 49 -6.97 -11.88 -8.48
C GLY A 49 -7.91 -12.21 -7.32
N GLN A 50 -7.51 -13.15 -6.47
CA GLN A 50 -8.26 -13.56 -5.27
C GLN A 50 -7.63 -13.08 -3.96
N THR A 51 -6.52 -12.33 -4.05
CA THR A 51 -5.81 -11.81 -2.90
C THR A 51 -6.18 -10.35 -2.69
N GLU A 52 -6.71 -10.03 -1.51
CA GLU A 52 -6.89 -8.65 -1.06
C GLU A 52 -5.67 -8.22 -0.25
N PHE A 53 -5.27 -6.96 -0.37
CA PHE A 53 -4.17 -6.38 0.38
C PHE A 53 -4.40 -4.91 0.66
N MET A 54 -3.70 -4.38 1.66
CA MET A 54 -3.69 -2.97 2.01
C MET A 54 -2.26 -2.62 2.42
N THR A 55 -1.74 -1.47 2.01
CA THR A 55 -0.39 -1.02 2.35
C THR A 55 -0.38 0.46 2.70
N GLY A 56 0.49 0.86 3.64
CA GLY A 56 0.62 2.24 4.10
C GLY A 56 1.28 2.33 5.46
N GLY A 57 0.91 3.37 6.23
CA GLY A 57 1.35 3.62 7.60
C GLY A 57 2.55 4.55 7.70
N ILE A 58 2.65 5.53 6.79
CA ILE A 58 3.67 6.59 6.85
C ILE A 58 3.36 7.57 7.99
N GLY A 59 2.07 7.92 8.16
CA GLY A 59 1.60 8.74 9.26
C GLY A 59 1.42 7.95 10.56
N LEU A 60 1.58 8.61 11.72
CA LEU A 60 1.42 7.97 13.03
C LEU A 60 0.04 7.34 13.16
N ASP A 61 -1.02 8.12 12.95
CA ASP A 61 -2.39 7.64 13.13
C ASP A 61 -2.77 6.53 12.13
N GLU A 62 -2.33 6.65 10.87
CA GLU A 62 -2.52 5.60 9.86
C GLU A 62 -1.79 4.31 10.27
N SER A 63 -0.56 4.44 10.78
CA SER A 63 0.21 3.28 11.25
C SER A 63 -0.46 2.58 12.43
N GLU A 64 -1.04 3.34 13.37
CA GLU A 64 -1.78 2.79 14.51
C GLU A 64 -3.08 2.12 14.05
N ALA A 65 -3.80 2.73 13.11
CA ALA A 65 -4.98 2.15 12.50
C ALA A 65 -4.66 0.83 11.80
N ILE A 66 -3.61 0.78 10.97
CA ILE A 66 -3.19 -0.45 10.27
C ILE A 66 -2.74 -1.53 11.26
N LYS A 67 -1.98 -1.15 12.31
CA LYS A 67 -1.57 -2.09 13.37
C LYS A 67 -2.77 -2.72 14.07
N LYS A 68 -3.77 -1.91 14.39
CA LYS A 68 -5.02 -2.37 15.01
C LYS A 68 -5.80 -3.28 14.08
N GLU A 69 -5.98 -2.86 12.82
CA GLU A 69 -6.67 -3.63 11.78
C GLU A 69 -5.98 -4.96 11.51
N GLY A 70 -4.65 -5.02 11.62
CA GLY A 70 -3.82 -6.21 11.45
C GLY A 70 -4.31 -7.48 12.14
N SER A 71 -4.98 -7.35 13.29
CA SER A 71 -5.52 -8.49 14.02
C SER A 71 -6.62 -9.24 13.25
N SER A 72 -7.33 -8.54 12.35
CA SER A 72 -8.39 -9.07 11.48
C SER A 72 -7.87 -9.65 10.15
N TRP A 73 -6.56 -9.57 9.92
CA TRP A 73 -5.92 -10.01 8.68
C TRP A 73 -5.05 -11.25 8.91
N PRO A 74 -5.07 -12.23 7.99
CA PRO A 74 -4.24 -13.45 8.13
C PRO A 74 -2.74 -13.16 8.20
N LEU A 75 -2.27 -12.12 7.49
CA LEU A 75 -0.87 -11.75 7.40
C LEU A 75 -0.70 -10.23 7.50
N MET A 76 0.23 -9.81 8.36
CA MET A 76 0.78 -8.46 8.43
C MET A 76 2.28 -8.53 8.16
N LEU A 77 2.75 -7.74 7.20
CA LEU A 77 4.17 -7.48 6.98
C LEU A 77 4.53 -6.11 7.56
N GLU A 78 5.71 -6.03 8.15
CA GLU A 78 6.34 -4.80 8.60
C GLU A 78 7.71 -4.68 7.93
N PHE A 79 8.01 -3.53 7.34
CA PHE A 79 9.22 -3.32 6.54
C PHE A 79 10.13 -2.29 7.21
N ALA A 80 11.39 -2.67 7.41
CA ALA A 80 12.40 -1.76 7.95
C ALA A 80 13.80 -2.07 7.37
N GLN A 81 14.66 -1.08 7.34
CA GLN A 81 16.08 -1.23 7.07
C GLN A 81 16.87 -1.05 8.37
N ALA A 82 17.88 -1.88 8.61
CA ALA A 82 18.75 -1.73 9.76
C ALA A 82 19.55 -0.42 9.63
N ASP A 83 19.43 0.44 10.64
CA ASP A 83 20.24 1.65 10.77
C ASP A 83 20.56 1.92 12.25
N THR A 84 21.43 2.89 12.51
CA THR A 84 21.94 3.28 13.83
C THR A 84 21.48 4.70 14.15
N PRO A 85 20.82 4.95 15.31
CA PRO A 85 20.71 4.07 16.47
C PRO A 85 19.54 3.07 16.44
N ARG A 86 18.65 3.14 15.44
CA ARG A 86 17.47 2.28 15.34
C ARG A 86 17.14 1.99 13.88
N PRO A 87 16.41 0.90 13.58
CA PRO A 87 15.91 0.64 12.23
C PRO A 87 15.07 1.79 11.70
N GLU A 88 15.19 2.03 10.40
CA GLU A 88 14.38 2.97 9.64
C GLU A 88 13.21 2.22 8.99
N TYR A 89 12.00 2.77 9.12
CA TYR A 89 10.84 2.25 8.40
C TYR A 89 10.95 2.62 6.93
N ILE A 90 10.69 1.66 6.05
CA ILE A 90 10.82 1.86 4.60
C ILE A 90 9.48 1.71 3.89
N SER A 91 9.34 2.44 2.78
CA SER A 91 8.39 2.16 1.70
C SER A 91 9.14 1.47 0.55
N ASP A 92 8.44 1.17 -0.55
CA ASP A 92 9.04 0.69 -1.81
C ASP A 92 9.64 -0.72 -1.78
N ALA A 93 9.24 -1.54 -0.80
CA ALA A 93 9.51 -2.96 -0.84
C ALA A 93 8.62 -3.65 -1.89
N LYS A 94 9.20 -4.27 -2.92
CA LYS A 94 8.49 -5.14 -3.84
C LYS A 94 8.22 -6.49 -3.19
N VAL A 95 6.95 -6.81 -2.97
CA VAL A 95 6.48 -8.06 -2.37
C VAL A 95 5.93 -8.99 -3.44
N THR A 96 6.46 -10.21 -3.49
CA THR A 96 5.93 -11.32 -4.30
C THR A 96 5.62 -12.49 -3.39
N ILE A 97 4.38 -12.99 -3.42
CA ILE A 97 3.95 -14.19 -2.69
C ILE A 97 3.53 -15.27 -3.69
N LYS A 98 4.09 -16.47 -3.53
CA LYS A 98 3.77 -17.64 -4.34
C LYS A 98 3.14 -18.74 -3.50
N ASP A 99 2.18 -19.47 -4.06
CA ASP A 99 1.64 -20.68 -3.44
C ASP A 99 2.63 -21.86 -3.54
N LYS A 100 2.27 -23.00 -2.94
CA LYS A 100 3.07 -24.24 -2.98
C LYS A 100 3.35 -24.78 -4.41
N SER A 101 2.54 -24.38 -5.39
CA SER A 101 2.64 -24.80 -6.78
C SER A 101 3.49 -23.81 -7.60
N GLY A 102 3.95 -22.71 -6.98
CA GLY A 102 4.75 -21.66 -7.62
C GLY A 102 3.91 -20.56 -8.29
N ASN A 103 2.58 -20.59 -8.17
CA ASN A 103 1.71 -19.57 -8.75
C ASN A 103 1.86 -18.26 -7.97
N VAL A 104 1.99 -17.14 -8.67
CA VAL A 104 2.02 -15.81 -8.05
C VAL A 104 0.60 -15.46 -7.57
N MET A 105 0.44 -15.35 -6.26
CA MET A 105 -0.82 -14.97 -5.61
C MET A 105 -0.88 -13.47 -5.34
N LEU A 106 0.29 -12.84 -5.19
CA LEU A 106 0.43 -11.41 -5.01
C LEU A 106 1.78 -10.95 -5.57
N GLU A 107 1.76 -9.86 -6.32
CA GLU A 107 2.92 -9.05 -6.66
C GLU A 107 2.52 -7.56 -6.55
N ALA A 108 3.09 -6.84 -5.58
CA ALA A 108 2.76 -5.44 -5.29
C ALA A 108 3.97 -4.71 -4.68
N ASN A 109 3.96 -3.38 -4.76
CA ASN A 109 4.93 -2.54 -4.04
C ASN A 109 4.29 -2.02 -2.76
N ALA A 110 5.05 -2.00 -1.67
CA ALA A 110 4.59 -1.44 -0.40
C ALA A 110 4.64 0.09 -0.45
N GLU A 111 3.51 0.73 -0.20
CA GLU A 111 3.39 2.21 -0.13
C GLU A 111 3.68 2.75 1.28
N GLY A 112 4.23 1.93 2.16
CA GLY A 112 4.59 2.29 3.54
C GLY A 112 5.13 1.09 4.31
N PRO A 113 5.45 1.27 5.61
CA PRO A 113 6.09 0.23 6.41
C PRO A 113 5.20 -0.94 6.80
N TYR A 114 3.90 -0.90 6.51
CA TYR A 114 2.98 -1.98 6.81
C TYR A 114 2.22 -2.43 5.57
N MET A 115 2.03 -3.74 5.46
CA MET A 115 1.16 -4.34 4.45
C MET A 115 0.32 -5.47 5.08
N LEU A 116 -1.00 -5.35 4.99
CA LEU A 116 -1.94 -6.40 5.38
C LEU A 116 -2.34 -7.20 4.16
N ILE A 117 -2.41 -8.52 4.29
CA ILE A 117 -2.64 -9.42 3.16
C ILE A 117 -3.63 -10.51 3.55
N ARG A 118 -4.69 -10.66 2.77
CA ARG A 118 -5.69 -11.72 2.93
C ARG A 118 -5.45 -12.82 1.92
N LEU A 119 -4.82 -13.89 2.42
CA LEU A 119 -4.62 -15.14 1.71
C LEU A 119 -5.41 -16.24 2.40
N ALA A 120 -5.84 -17.24 1.61
CA ALA A 120 -6.44 -18.44 2.17
C ALA A 120 -5.43 -19.18 3.09
N PRO A 121 -5.92 -20.03 4.02
CA PRO A 121 -5.04 -20.90 4.80
C PRO A 121 -4.21 -21.80 3.87
N GLY A 122 -2.89 -21.84 4.06
CA GLY A 122 -1.99 -22.48 3.11
C GLY A 122 -0.51 -22.31 3.44
N ARG A 123 0.34 -22.84 2.55
CA ARG A 123 1.79 -22.62 2.57
C ARG A 123 2.18 -21.74 1.40
N TYR A 124 3.06 -20.77 1.66
CA TYR A 124 3.47 -19.78 0.68
C TYR A 124 4.96 -19.46 0.80
N SER A 125 5.57 -19.05 -0.30
CA SER A 125 6.89 -18.43 -0.30
C SER A 125 6.73 -16.93 -0.50
N LEU A 126 7.30 -16.15 0.42
CA LEU A 126 7.34 -14.69 0.39
C LEU A 126 8.74 -14.24 -0.04
N TYR A 127 8.78 -13.43 -1.09
CA TYR A 127 9.97 -12.72 -1.56
C TYR A 127 9.71 -11.23 -1.41
N ALA A 128 10.55 -10.54 -0.64
CA ALA A 128 10.46 -9.10 -0.48
C ALA A 128 11.79 -8.47 -0.90
N THR A 129 11.76 -7.59 -1.89
CA THR A 129 12.95 -6.93 -2.42
C THR A 129 12.89 -5.45 -2.09
N HIS A 130 13.97 -4.93 -1.52
CA HIS A 130 14.18 -3.50 -1.35
C HIS A 130 15.60 -3.22 -1.84
N GLU A 131 15.76 -2.16 -2.63
CA GLU A 131 16.98 -1.88 -3.39
C GLU A 131 17.43 -3.10 -4.23
N SER A 132 18.57 -3.69 -3.90
CA SER A 132 19.13 -4.88 -4.59
C SER A 132 19.13 -6.14 -3.71
N VAL A 133 18.45 -6.10 -2.55
CA VAL A 133 18.45 -7.19 -1.58
C VAL A 133 17.05 -7.80 -1.48
N THR A 134 16.96 -9.09 -1.80
CA THR A 134 15.74 -9.88 -1.65
C THR A 134 15.80 -10.74 -0.39
N LEU A 135 14.83 -10.57 0.49
CA LEU A 135 14.56 -11.45 1.62
C LEU A 135 13.56 -12.54 1.21
N HIS A 136 13.84 -13.79 1.55
CA HIS A 136 12.93 -14.92 1.34
C HIS A 136 12.45 -15.48 2.69
N ARG A 137 11.14 -15.70 2.83
CA ARG A 137 10.50 -16.35 3.98
C ARG A 137 9.50 -17.41 3.54
N GLU A 138 9.49 -18.53 4.26
CA GLU A 138 8.44 -19.54 4.14
C GLU A 138 7.31 -19.24 5.13
N LEU A 139 6.08 -19.22 4.60
CA LEU A 139 4.87 -18.86 5.33
C LEU A 139 3.96 -20.08 5.48
N LYS A 140 3.36 -20.19 6.65
CA LYS A 140 2.21 -21.06 6.91
C LYS A 140 1.12 -20.22 7.54
N LEU A 141 0.00 -20.10 6.83
CA LEU A 141 -1.21 -19.43 7.31
C LEU A 141 -2.23 -20.47 7.73
N VAL A 142 -2.83 -20.27 8.89
CA VAL A 142 -3.82 -21.17 9.48
C VAL A 142 -5.11 -20.39 9.67
N LYS A 143 -6.25 -21.04 9.42
CA LYS A 143 -7.56 -20.42 9.58
C LYS A 143 -7.73 -19.85 10.99
N GLY A 144 -8.14 -18.59 11.08
CA GLY A 144 -8.37 -17.89 12.35
C GLY A 144 -7.11 -17.42 13.08
N GLN A 145 -5.92 -17.59 12.49
CA GLN A 145 -4.67 -17.05 13.04
C GLN A 145 -4.20 -15.86 12.21
N ASN A 146 -3.77 -14.80 12.89
CA ASN A 146 -3.02 -13.71 12.29
C ASN A 146 -1.53 -13.97 12.49
N ARG A 147 -0.72 -13.57 11.51
CA ARG A 147 0.73 -13.71 11.56
C ARG A 147 1.38 -12.38 11.19
N LYS A 148 2.18 -11.84 12.10
CA LYS A 148 3.04 -10.67 11.83
C LYS A 148 4.45 -11.13 11.45
N ILE A 149 5.03 -10.52 10.41
CA ILE A 149 6.41 -10.77 9.99
C ILE A 149 7.11 -9.43 9.77
N THR A 150 8.18 -9.20 10.52
CA THR A 150 9.07 -8.06 10.30
C THR A 150 10.18 -8.47 9.34
N LEU A 151 10.28 -7.74 8.24
CA LEU A 151 11.31 -7.87 7.23
C LEU A 151 12.32 -6.74 7.45
N LEU A 152 13.50 -7.12 7.94
CA LEU A 152 14.59 -6.21 8.23
C LEU A 152 15.70 -6.39 7.19
N TRP A 153 15.89 -5.38 6.35
CA TRP A 153 16.99 -5.35 5.39
C TRP A 153 18.32 -4.95 6.07
N PRO A 154 19.47 -5.39 5.54
CA PRO A 154 20.75 -4.88 6.00
C PRO A 154 20.85 -3.36 5.72
N PRO A 155 21.78 -2.66 6.40
CA PRO A 155 22.04 -1.25 6.10
C PRO A 155 22.37 -1.07 4.62
N SER A 156 21.95 0.06 4.03
CA SER A 156 22.28 0.40 2.64
C SER A 156 23.80 0.43 2.44
N GLY A 157 24.25 -0.11 1.30
CA GLY A 157 25.64 -0.46 1.05
C GLY A 157 26.55 0.73 0.74
N ASN A 158 26.70 1.66 1.68
CA ASN A 158 27.61 2.82 1.56
C ASN A 158 28.20 3.30 2.91
N LYS A 159 28.07 2.56 4.02
CA LYS A 159 28.77 2.95 5.27
C LYS A 159 30.24 2.52 5.20
N THR A 160 31.05 3.29 4.48
CA THR A 160 32.50 3.33 4.68
C THR A 160 32.76 3.86 6.08
N THR A 161 32.92 2.97 7.05
CA THR A 161 33.55 3.32 8.32
C THR A 161 35.02 3.61 8.02
N GLN A 162 35.37 4.90 7.95
CA GLN A 162 36.76 5.34 8.16
C GLN A 162 37.00 5.56 9.66
#